data_AF-K7EIT8-F1
#
_entry.id   AF-K7EIT8-F1
#
_cell.length_a   1.000
_cell.length_b   1.000
_cell.length_c   1.000
_cell.angle_alpha   90.00
_cell.angle_beta   90.00
_cell.angle_gamma   90.00
#
_symmetry.space_group_name_H-M   'P 1'
#
loop_
_entity.id
_entity.type
_entity.pdbx_description
1 polymer ?
#
loop_
_entity_poly.entity_id
_entity_poly.type
_entity_poly.pdbx_seq_one_letter_code
_entity_poly.pdbx_strand_id
1 'polypeptide(L)'
;MRELKRTLDAKGHGVLEMPSGTGKTVSLLALIMAYQRAYPLEVTKLIYCSRTVPEIEKVIEELRKLLNFYEKQEGEKLPFLGLALSSRKNLCIHPEVTPLRFGKDVDGKCHSLTASYVRAQYQHDTSLPHCRFYEEFDAHGREVPLPAGIYNLDDLKALGRRQGWCPYFLARYSILHANVVVYSYHYLLDPKIADLVSKELARKAVVVFDEAHNIDNVCIDSMSVNLTRRTLDRCQGNLETLQKTVLRIKETDEQRLRDEYRRLVEGLREASAARETDAHLANPVLPDEVLQ
;
A
#
# COMPACT_ATOMS: atom_id res chain seq x y z
N MET A 1 -26.63 -8.71 -11.81
CA MET A 1 -26.32 -7.65 -12.81
C MET A 1 -27.22 -6.44 -12.73
N ARG A 2 -28.55 -6.57 -12.87
CA ARG A 2 -29.46 -5.41 -12.82
C ARG A 2 -29.32 -4.59 -11.52
N GLU A 3 -29.25 -5.27 -10.37
CA GLU A 3 -29.09 -4.56 -9.09
C GLU A 3 -27.73 -3.86 -8.97
N LEU A 4 -26.64 -4.53 -9.36
CA LEU A 4 -25.30 -3.92 -9.38
C LEU A 4 -25.24 -2.68 -10.29
N LYS A 5 -25.94 -2.73 -11.44
CA LYS A 5 -26.10 -1.58 -12.34
C LYS A 5 -26.78 -0.41 -11.61
N ARG A 6 -27.93 -0.66 -10.97
CA ARG A 6 -28.69 0.36 -10.23
C ARG A 6 -27.86 0.99 -9.11
N THR A 7 -27.05 0.21 -8.40
CA THR A 7 -26.19 0.73 -7.33
C THR A 7 -25.11 1.66 -7.87
N LEU A 8 -24.51 1.32 -9.02
CA LEU A 8 -23.53 2.18 -9.68
C LEU A 8 -24.16 3.48 -10.20
N ASP A 9 -25.31 3.38 -10.86
CA ASP A 9 -26.04 4.54 -11.40
C ASP A 9 -26.45 5.52 -10.28
N ALA A 10 -26.84 4.99 -9.12
CA ALA A 10 -27.23 5.80 -7.96
C ALA A 10 -26.04 6.41 -7.18
N LYS A 11 -24.80 6.02 -7.47
CA LYS A 11 -23.58 6.47 -6.76
C LYS A 11 -23.66 6.26 -5.24
N GLY A 12 -24.31 5.18 -4.82
CA GLY A 12 -24.52 4.83 -3.41
C GLY A 12 -23.83 3.53 -3.00
N HIS A 13 -23.97 3.18 -1.73
CA HIS A 13 -23.55 1.88 -1.21
C HIS A 13 -24.64 0.84 -1.45
N GLY A 14 -24.23 -0.38 -1.80
CA GLY A 14 -25.13 -1.51 -1.98
C GLY A 14 -24.56 -2.76 -1.34
N VAL A 15 -25.41 -3.52 -0.67
CA VAL A 15 -25.09 -4.86 -0.18
C VAL A 15 -25.75 -5.87 -1.11
N LEU A 16 -24.96 -6.77 -1.66
CA LEU A 16 -25.43 -7.80 -2.59
C LEU A 16 -25.13 -9.17 -2.02
N GLU A 17 -26.16 -10.01 -1.96
CA GLU A 17 -26.02 -11.42 -1.61
C GLU A 17 -25.99 -12.24 -2.91
N MET A 18 -24.89 -12.96 -3.13
CA MET A 18 -24.74 -13.85 -4.28
C MET A 18 -24.35 -15.24 -3.77
N PRO A 19 -25.10 -16.31 -4.12
CA PRO A 19 -24.76 -17.65 -3.67
C PRO A 19 -23.43 -18.13 -4.27
N SER A 20 -22.74 -19.01 -3.55
CA SER A 20 -21.48 -19.59 -3.99
C SER A 20 -21.64 -20.35 -5.31
N GLY A 21 -20.63 -20.25 -6.18
CA GLY A 21 -20.59 -20.98 -7.46
C GLY A 21 -21.29 -20.31 -8.63
N THR A 22 -21.95 -19.16 -8.46
CA THR A 22 -22.61 -18.44 -9.57
C THR A 22 -21.70 -17.51 -10.38
N GLY A 23 -20.38 -17.60 -10.19
CA GLY A 23 -19.42 -16.73 -10.88
C GLY A 23 -19.47 -15.27 -10.42
N LYS A 24 -19.69 -15.03 -9.12
CA LYS A 24 -19.80 -13.67 -8.52
C LYS A 24 -18.70 -12.72 -9.01
N THR A 25 -17.45 -13.17 -8.95
CA THR A 25 -16.24 -12.40 -9.27
C THR A 25 -16.20 -12.03 -10.75
N VAL A 26 -16.25 -13.00 -11.67
CA VAL A 26 -16.36 -12.77 -13.12
C VAL A 26 -17.48 -11.78 -13.46
N SER A 27 -18.65 -11.99 -12.86
CA SER A 27 -19.85 -11.22 -13.14
C SER A 27 -19.68 -9.74 -12.72
N LEU A 28 -19.10 -9.52 -11.54
CA LEU A 28 -18.79 -8.20 -10.98
C LEU A 28 -17.71 -7.50 -11.82
N LEU A 29 -16.59 -8.18 -12.09
CA LEU A 29 -15.49 -7.64 -12.91
C LEU A 29 -15.98 -7.24 -14.31
N ALA A 30 -16.80 -8.08 -14.95
CA ALA A 30 -17.37 -7.79 -16.27
C ALA A 30 -18.22 -6.52 -16.28
N LEU A 31 -19.10 -6.34 -15.29
CA LEU A 31 -19.93 -5.13 -15.25
C LEU A 31 -19.11 -3.89 -14.95
N ILE A 32 -18.18 -3.94 -13.99
CA ILE A 32 -17.37 -2.77 -13.64
C ILE A 32 -16.45 -2.36 -14.81
N MET A 33 -15.83 -3.32 -15.51
CA MET A 33 -15.03 -3.03 -16.71
C MET A 33 -15.89 -2.38 -17.81
N ALA A 34 -17.11 -2.89 -18.05
CA ALA A 34 -18.03 -2.28 -18.99
C ALA A 34 -18.40 -0.84 -18.59
N TYR A 35 -18.59 -0.58 -17.29
CA TYR A 35 -18.85 0.76 -16.76
C TYR A 35 -17.65 1.70 -16.90
N GLN A 36 -16.44 1.28 -16.56
CA GLN A 36 -15.22 2.07 -16.73
C GLN A 36 -15.01 2.48 -18.19
N ARG A 37 -15.40 1.60 -19.13
CA ARG A 37 -15.28 1.87 -20.55
C ARG A 37 -16.37 2.79 -21.09
N ALA A 38 -17.63 2.56 -20.70
CA ALA A 38 -18.76 3.37 -21.16
C ALA A 38 -18.81 4.75 -20.49
N TYR A 39 -18.38 4.84 -19.23
CA TYR A 39 -18.42 6.04 -18.40
C TYR A 39 -17.08 6.32 -17.69
N PRO A 40 -15.99 6.61 -18.43
CA PRO A 40 -14.64 6.82 -17.85
C PRO A 40 -14.56 7.98 -16.86
N LEU A 41 -15.48 8.95 -16.99
CA LEU A 41 -15.55 10.14 -16.12
C LEU A 41 -16.22 9.86 -14.77
N GLU A 42 -16.99 8.78 -14.66
CA GLU A 42 -17.73 8.44 -13.43
C GLU A 42 -16.97 7.43 -12.58
N VAL A 43 -16.44 6.38 -13.22
CA VAL A 43 -15.67 5.33 -12.55
C VAL A 43 -14.29 5.27 -13.17
N THR A 44 -13.30 5.79 -12.43
CA THR A 44 -11.89 5.83 -12.86
C THR A 44 -11.10 4.61 -12.42
N LYS A 45 -11.42 4.07 -11.24
CA LYS A 45 -10.64 2.98 -10.62
C LYS A 45 -11.55 2.00 -9.91
N LEU A 46 -11.30 0.72 -10.08
CA LEU A 46 -11.91 -0.36 -9.31
C LEU A 46 -10.90 -0.84 -8.27
N ILE A 47 -11.39 -0.96 -7.05
CA ILE A 47 -10.63 -1.46 -5.93
C ILE A 47 -11.35 -2.70 -5.42
N TYR A 48 -10.75 -3.85 -5.72
CA TYR A 48 -11.27 -5.12 -5.29
C TYR A 48 -10.56 -5.55 -4.02
N CYS A 49 -11.34 -5.73 -2.95
CA CYS A 49 -10.83 -6.14 -1.67
C CYS A 49 -11.23 -7.58 -1.40
N SER A 50 -10.25 -8.43 -1.12
CA SER A 50 -10.44 -9.84 -0.78
C SER A 50 -9.75 -10.18 0.55
N ARG A 51 -10.10 -11.30 1.17
CA ARG A 51 -9.52 -11.67 2.46
C ARG A 51 -8.12 -12.27 2.32
N THR A 52 -7.91 -13.17 1.36
CA THR A 52 -6.70 -14.00 1.31
C THR A 52 -5.88 -13.79 0.03
N VAL A 53 -4.57 -14.05 0.11
CA VAL A 53 -3.68 -13.93 -1.06
C VAL A 53 -4.08 -14.86 -2.22
N PRO A 54 -4.45 -16.12 -2.00
CA PRO A 54 -4.92 -16.98 -3.09
C PRO A 54 -6.21 -16.50 -3.75
N GLU A 55 -7.09 -15.81 -3.02
CA GLU A 55 -8.26 -15.16 -3.62
C GLU A 55 -7.84 -13.97 -4.49
N ILE A 56 -6.90 -13.12 -4.04
CA ILE A 56 -6.33 -12.02 -4.85
C ILE A 56 -5.78 -12.57 -6.17
N GLU A 57 -5.01 -13.65 -6.13
CA GLU A 57 -4.45 -14.30 -7.31
C GLU A 57 -5.56 -14.81 -8.24
N LYS A 58 -6.60 -15.46 -7.70
CA LYS A 58 -7.75 -15.94 -8.50
C LYS A 58 -8.49 -14.80 -9.20
N VAL A 59 -8.75 -13.70 -8.49
CA VAL A 59 -9.44 -12.52 -9.04
C VAL A 59 -8.63 -11.92 -10.20
N ILE A 60 -7.31 -11.84 -10.06
CA ILE A 60 -6.42 -11.35 -11.12
C ILE A 60 -6.42 -12.27 -12.34
N GLU A 61 -6.40 -13.60 -12.15
CA GLU A 61 -6.48 -14.52 -13.29
C GLU A 61 -7.86 -14.49 -13.97
N GLU A 62 -8.94 -14.26 -13.23
CA GLU A 62 -10.27 -14.04 -13.82
C GLU A 62 -10.32 -12.73 -14.61
N LEU A 63 -9.72 -11.66 -14.08
CA LEU A 63 -9.56 -10.40 -14.80
C LEU A 63 -8.75 -10.60 -16.09
N ARG A 64 -7.69 -11.41 -16.05
CA ARG A 64 -6.87 -11.75 -17.21
C ARG A 64 -7.68 -12.48 -18.28
N LYS A 65 -8.49 -13.46 -17.90
CA LYS A 65 -9.39 -14.16 -18.82
C LYS A 65 -10.39 -13.21 -19.47
N LEU A 66 -10.93 -12.27 -18.69
CA LEU A 66 -11.88 -11.27 -19.18
C LEU A 66 -11.23 -10.31 -20.18
N LEU A 67 -10.03 -9.80 -19.89
CA LEU A 67 -9.28 -8.95 -20.82
C LEU A 67 -8.97 -9.69 -22.13
N ASN A 68 -8.50 -10.94 -22.05
CA ASN A 68 -8.26 -11.77 -23.24
C ASN A 68 -9.52 -12.01 -24.08
N PHE A 69 -10.69 -12.09 -23.45
CA PHE A 69 -11.97 -12.20 -24.15
C PHE A 69 -12.31 -10.91 -24.91
N TYR A 70 -12.13 -9.75 -24.27
CA TYR A 70 -12.33 -8.45 -24.92
C TYR A 70 -11.36 -8.23 -26.10
N GLU A 71 -10.07 -8.50 -25.92
CA GLU A 71 -9.07 -8.35 -26.99
C GLU A 71 -9.39 -9.25 -28.20
N LYS A 72 -9.88 -10.48 -27.97
CA LYS A 72 -10.32 -11.37 -29.05
C LYS A 72 -11.56 -10.87 -29.78
N GLN A 73 -12.49 -10.25 -29.05
CA GLN A 73 -13.76 -9.81 -29.62
C GLN A 73 -13.60 -8.53 -30.45
N GLU A 74 -12.69 -7.65 -30.06
CA GLU A 74 -12.50 -6.33 -30.67
C GLU A 74 -11.30 -6.26 -31.62
N GLY A 75 -10.36 -7.19 -31.49
CA GLY A 75 -9.15 -7.23 -32.33
C GLY A 75 -8.08 -6.21 -31.93
N GLU A 76 -8.30 -5.42 -30.88
CA GLU A 76 -7.36 -4.40 -30.38
C GLU A 76 -6.97 -4.66 -28.92
N LYS A 77 -5.74 -4.27 -28.57
CA LYS A 77 -5.26 -4.31 -27.20
C LYS A 77 -5.82 -3.13 -26.42
N LEU A 78 -6.53 -3.43 -25.34
CA LEU A 78 -7.07 -2.40 -24.46
C LEU A 78 -5.94 -1.83 -23.58
N PRO A 79 -5.81 -0.49 -23.46
CA PRO A 79 -4.86 0.14 -22.54
C PRO A 79 -5.37 0.02 -21.09
N PHE A 80 -5.39 -1.21 -20.58
CA PHE A 80 -5.97 -1.56 -19.29
C PHE A 80 -4.90 -2.13 -18.36
N LEU A 81 -4.77 -1.54 -17.17
CA LEU A 81 -3.80 -1.95 -16.16
C LEU A 81 -4.51 -2.57 -14.95
N GLY A 82 -4.31 -3.88 -14.77
CA GLY A 82 -4.76 -4.63 -13.60
C GLY A 82 -3.58 -5.03 -12.71
N LEU A 83 -3.70 -4.80 -11.40
CA LEU A 83 -2.58 -4.96 -10.48
C LEU A 83 -3.00 -5.73 -9.21
N ALA A 84 -2.30 -6.83 -8.91
CA ALA A 84 -2.30 -7.41 -7.57
C ALA A 84 -1.36 -6.63 -6.64
N LEU A 85 -1.84 -6.31 -5.44
CA LEU A 85 -1.02 -5.74 -4.39
C LEU A 85 -1.08 -6.60 -3.13
N SER A 86 0.08 -6.86 -2.55
CA SER A 86 0.23 -7.64 -1.31
C SER A 86 1.38 -7.11 -0.45
N SER A 87 1.70 -7.84 0.60
CA SER A 87 2.79 -7.50 1.53
C SER A 87 4.19 -7.64 0.92
N ARG A 88 5.18 -7.01 1.55
CA ARG A 88 6.60 -7.14 1.19
C ARG A 88 7.05 -8.59 1.18
N LYS A 89 6.53 -9.42 2.08
CA LYS A 89 6.82 -10.87 2.13
C LYS A 89 6.50 -11.57 0.80
N ASN A 90 5.45 -11.13 0.10
CA ASN A 90 4.99 -11.75 -1.13
C ASN A 90 5.53 -11.06 -2.40
N LEU A 91 6.26 -9.96 -2.30
CA LEU A 91 6.77 -9.20 -3.46
C LEU A 91 8.28 -8.91 -3.41
N CYS A 92 8.94 -9.14 -2.26
CA CYS A 92 10.36 -8.94 -2.13
C CYS A 92 11.16 -10.00 -2.90
N ILE A 93 12.23 -9.55 -3.57
CA ILE A 93 13.15 -10.39 -4.34
C ILE A 93 14.59 -10.35 -3.79
N HIS A 94 14.85 -9.54 -2.76
CA HIS A 94 16.18 -9.43 -2.17
C HIS A 94 16.59 -10.74 -1.47
N PRO A 95 17.76 -11.32 -1.79
CA PRO A 95 18.14 -12.67 -1.35
C PRO A 95 18.29 -12.79 0.17
N GLU A 96 18.71 -11.73 0.87
CA GLU A 96 18.79 -11.75 2.35
C GLU A 96 17.43 -11.59 3.04
N VAL A 97 16.46 -10.96 2.37
CA VAL A 97 15.15 -10.63 2.97
C VAL A 97 14.14 -11.75 2.71
N THR A 98 14.20 -12.34 1.51
CA THR A 98 13.32 -13.44 1.08
C THR A 98 13.27 -14.65 2.02
N PRO A 99 14.37 -15.13 2.63
CA PRO A 99 14.33 -16.30 3.51
C PRO A 99 13.69 -16.01 4.89
N LEU A 100 13.45 -14.75 5.23
CA LEU A 100 12.81 -14.39 6.50
C LEU A 100 11.34 -14.85 6.51
N ARG A 101 10.96 -15.60 7.55
CA ARG A 101 9.64 -16.23 7.63
C ARG A 101 8.54 -15.25 8.10
N PHE A 102 8.90 -14.30 8.96
CA PHE A 102 7.94 -13.38 9.57
C PHE A 102 7.89 -12.05 8.83
N GLY A 103 6.67 -11.53 8.61
CA GLY A 103 6.47 -10.26 7.90
C GLY A 103 7.16 -9.08 8.58
N LYS A 104 7.17 -9.04 9.93
CA LYS A 104 7.84 -7.98 10.69
C LYS A 104 9.35 -7.94 10.47
N ASP A 105 9.99 -9.10 10.34
CA ASP A 105 11.43 -9.19 10.10
C ASP A 105 11.76 -8.76 8.66
N VAL A 106 10.90 -9.14 7.70
CA VAL A 106 10.97 -8.68 6.30
C VAL A 106 10.86 -7.15 6.25
N ASP A 107 9.88 -6.58 6.95
CA ASP A 107 9.66 -5.14 6.98
C ASP A 107 10.82 -4.39 7.64
N GLY A 108 11.33 -4.92 8.75
CA GLY A 108 12.48 -4.37 9.48
C GLY A 108 13.75 -4.39 8.62
N LYS A 109 14.10 -5.53 8.03
CA LYS A 109 15.29 -5.65 7.17
C LYS A 109 15.16 -4.80 5.90
N CYS A 110 13.97 -4.74 5.29
CA CYS A 110 13.71 -3.84 4.16
C CYS A 110 13.91 -2.37 4.56
N HIS A 111 13.40 -1.97 5.72
CA HIS A 111 13.62 -0.61 6.24
C HIS A 111 15.11 -0.33 6.47
N SER A 112 15.86 -1.25 7.08
CA SER A 112 17.31 -1.10 7.29
C SER A 112 18.10 -0.90 6.00
N LEU A 113 17.62 -1.44 4.87
CA LEU A 113 18.30 -1.32 3.56
C LEU A 113 17.82 -0.13 2.71
N THR A 114 16.70 0.49 3.07
CA THR A 114 16.03 1.53 2.24
C THR A 114 15.75 2.83 2.99
N ALA A 115 16.13 2.94 4.27
CA ALA A 115 15.91 4.15 5.06
C ALA A 115 16.65 5.35 4.45
N SER A 116 16.02 6.53 4.44
CA SER A 116 16.56 7.73 3.79
C SER A 116 17.96 8.10 4.26
N TYR A 117 18.26 7.92 5.55
CA TYR A 117 19.58 8.19 6.11
C TYR A 117 20.64 7.17 5.65
N VAL A 118 20.26 5.90 5.48
CA VAL A 118 21.17 4.85 4.98
C VAL A 118 21.48 5.10 3.51
N ARG A 119 20.47 5.50 2.73
CA ARG A 119 20.63 5.83 1.31
C ARG A 119 21.53 7.05 1.11
N ALA A 120 21.32 8.11 1.90
CA ALA A 120 22.18 9.28 1.87
C ALA A 120 23.63 8.94 2.24
N GLN A 121 23.84 8.10 3.25
CA GLN A 121 25.17 7.63 3.62
C GLN A 121 25.81 6.77 2.52
N TYR A 122 25.04 5.89 1.88
CA TYR A 122 25.52 5.06 0.76
C TYR A 122 26.00 5.89 -0.43
N GLN A 123 25.37 7.05 -0.67
CA GLN A 123 25.80 8.00 -1.70
C GLN A 123 27.22 8.55 -1.45
N HIS A 124 27.64 8.62 -0.18
CA HIS A 124 28.97 9.07 0.22
C HIS A 124 29.94 7.91 0.46
N ASP A 125 29.44 6.73 0.82
CA ASP A 125 30.22 5.52 1.10
C ASP A 125 29.58 4.29 0.45
N THR A 126 30.14 3.86 -0.68
CA THR A 126 29.66 2.73 -1.48
C THR A 126 29.80 1.37 -0.77
N SER A 127 30.47 1.31 0.39
CA SER A 127 30.63 0.06 1.15
C SER A 127 29.40 -0.30 2.01
N LEU A 128 28.47 0.64 2.19
CA LEU A 128 27.30 0.43 3.04
C LEU A 128 26.24 -0.47 2.39
N PRO A 129 25.50 -1.26 3.20
CA PRO A 129 24.46 -2.14 2.68
C PRO A 129 23.28 -1.33 2.17
N HIS A 130 22.87 -1.59 0.93
CA HIS A 130 21.71 -0.95 0.30
C HIS A 130 20.91 -2.00 -0.49
N CYS A 131 19.64 -1.71 -0.75
CA CYS A 131 18.84 -2.54 -1.64
C CYS A 131 19.02 -2.09 -3.09
N ARG A 132 19.87 -2.80 -3.86
CA ARG A 132 20.09 -2.48 -5.29
C ARG A 132 18.79 -2.34 -6.08
N PHE A 133 17.81 -3.21 -5.82
CA PHE A 133 16.52 -3.19 -6.52
C PHE A 133 15.71 -1.92 -6.26
N TYR A 134 15.83 -1.33 -5.07
CA TYR A 134 15.14 -0.09 -4.75
C TYR A 134 15.86 1.11 -5.35
N GLU A 135 17.19 1.17 -5.25
CA GLU A 135 17.98 2.26 -5.86
C GLU A 135 17.80 2.33 -7.38
N GLU A 136 17.82 1.17 -8.04
CA GLU A 136 17.64 1.07 -9.50
C GLU A 136 16.21 1.48 -9.92
N PHE A 137 15.21 1.17 -9.09
CA PHE A 137 13.83 1.65 -9.27
C PHE A 137 13.69 3.15 -8.99
N ASP A 138 14.40 3.69 -8.00
CA ASP A 138 14.34 5.11 -7.66
C ASP A 138 14.98 5.97 -8.75
N ALA A 139 16.05 5.47 -9.38
CA ALA A 139 16.78 6.15 -10.42
C ALA A 139 16.03 6.22 -11.76
N HIS A 140 15.38 5.13 -12.19
CA HIS A 140 14.78 5.04 -13.53
C HIS A 140 13.32 4.56 -13.54
N GLY A 141 12.89 3.84 -12.50
CA GLY A 141 11.60 3.15 -12.48
C GLY A 141 10.40 4.05 -12.18
N ARG A 142 10.61 5.26 -11.65
CA ARG A 142 9.51 6.23 -11.42
C ARG A 142 9.05 6.94 -12.70
N GLU A 143 9.92 7.07 -13.69
CA GLU A 143 9.60 7.80 -14.93
C GLU A 143 8.79 6.94 -15.91
N VAL A 144 8.89 5.61 -15.80
CA VAL A 144 8.27 4.67 -16.72
C VAL A 144 7.07 3.99 -16.03
N PRO A 145 5.82 4.35 -16.40
CA PRO A 145 4.65 3.64 -15.89
C PRO A 145 4.66 2.20 -16.41
N LEU A 146 4.06 1.28 -15.62
CA LEU A 146 3.84 -0.08 -16.10
C LEU A 146 2.99 -0.06 -17.38
N PRO A 147 3.40 -0.81 -18.42
CA PRO A 147 2.61 -0.88 -19.64
C PRO A 147 1.28 -1.58 -19.36
N ALA A 148 0.31 -1.36 -20.26
CA ALA A 148 -0.99 -2.02 -20.17
C ALA A 148 -0.83 -3.54 -20.09
N GLY A 149 -1.55 -4.16 -19.16
CA GLY A 149 -1.40 -5.56 -18.82
C GLY A 149 -1.99 -5.89 -17.46
N ILE A 150 -2.12 -7.19 -17.20
CA ILE A 150 -2.61 -7.69 -15.92
C ILE A 150 -1.48 -8.40 -15.22
N TYR A 151 -1.11 -7.87 -14.07
CA TYR A 151 0.06 -8.29 -13.30
C TYR A 151 -0.36 -8.97 -12.00
N ASN A 152 -0.09 -10.26 -11.91
CA ASN A 152 -0.18 -11.02 -10.68
C ASN A 152 1.10 -10.83 -9.84
N LEU A 153 1.12 -11.34 -8.60
CA LEU A 153 2.25 -11.21 -7.68
C LEU A 153 3.54 -11.81 -8.26
N ASP A 154 3.44 -12.97 -8.92
CA ASP A 154 4.60 -13.62 -9.52
C ASP A 154 5.06 -12.95 -10.82
N ASP A 155 4.14 -12.37 -11.58
CA ASP A 155 4.49 -11.59 -12.77
C ASP A 155 5.26 -10.32 -12.39
N LEU A 156 4.83 -9.65 -11.32
CA LEU A 156 5.53 -8.47 -10.77
C LEU A 156 6.93 -8.85 -10.29
N LYS A 157 7.10 -10.00 -9.62
CA LYS A 157 8.44 -10.49 -9.25
C LYS A 157 9.29 -10.78 -10.47
N ALA A 158 8.73 -11.44 -11.49
CA ALA A 158 9.44 -11.76 -12.72
C ALA A 158 9.88 -10.49 -13.46
N LEU A 159 9.02 -9.47 -13.50
CA LEU A 159 9.32 -8.16 -14.06
C LEU A 159 10.43 -7.46 -13.29
N GLY A 160 10.33 -7.40 -11.97
CA GLY A 160 11.37 -6.79 -11.13
C GLY A 160 12.71 -7.51 -11.22
N ARG A 161 12.73 -8.84 -11.35
CA ARG A 161 13.98 -9.58 -11.63
C ARG A 161 14.57 -9.28 -13.00
N ARG A 162 13.73 -9.08 -14.02
CA ARG A 162 14.16 -8.78 -15.38
C ARG A 162 14.74 -7.37 -15.52
N GLN A 163 14.08 -6.39 -14.90
CA GLN A 163 14.47 -4.97 -14.99
C GLN A 163 15.41 -4.52 -13.86
N GLY A 164 15.62 -5.35 -12.84
CA GLY A 164 16.39 -4.97 -11.65
C GLY A 164 15.63 -4.05 -10.69
N TRP A 165 14.29 -3.98 -10.77
CA TRP A 165 13.47 -3.10 -9.94
C TRP A 165 12.82 -3.81 -8.77
N CYS A 166 12.56 -3.07 -7.69
CA CYS A 166 11.82 -3.59 -6.54
C CYS A 166 10.32 -3.76 -6.88
N PRO A 167 9.79 -4.99 -6.95
CA PRO A 167 8.38 -5.22 -7.34
C PRO A 167 7.38 -4.57 -6.38
N TYR A 168 7.71 -4.52 -5.09
CA TYR A 168 6.84 -3.93 -4.07
C TYR A 168 6.66 -2.43 -4.29
N PHE A 169 7.74 -1.67 -4.50
CA PHE A 169 7.65 -0.23 -4.75
C PHE A 169 7.11 0.08 -6.15
N LEU A 170 7.43 -0.75 -7.14
CA LEU A 170 6.87 -0.68 -8.49
C LEU A 170 5.34 -0.83 -8.48
N ALA A 171 4.83 -1.86 -7.80
CA ALA A 171 3.40 -2.07 -7.65
C ALA A 171 2.75 -0.88 -6.96
N ARG A 172 3.34 -0.40 -5.86
CA ARG A 172 2.83 0.78 -5.13
C ARG A 172 2.76 2.02 -6.00
N TYR A 173 3.82 2.35 -6.73
CA TYR A 173 3.82 3.50 -7.63
C TYR A 173 2.78 3.35 -8.75
N SER A 174 2.58 2.13 -9.23
CA SER A 174 1.64 1.82 -10.30
C SER A 174 0.17 1.83 -9.88
N ILE A 175 -0.14 1.91 -8.57
CA ILE A 175 -1.51 2.06 -8.07
C ILE A 175 -2.15 3.31 -8.67
N LEU A 176 -1.41 4.40 -8.82
CA LEU A 176 -1.91 5.65 -9.38
C LEU A 176 -2.46 5.47 -10.80
N HIS A 177 -1.76 4.69 -11.63
CA HIS A 177 -2.07 4.47 -13.04
C HIS A 177 -2.98 3.27 -13.31
N ALA A 178 -3.21 2.40 -12.33
CA ALA A 178 -4.01 1.19 -12.48
C ALA A 178 -5.51 1.48 -12.59
N ASN A 179 -6.21 0.75 -13.47
CA ASN A 179 -7.67 0.77 -13.58
C ASN A 179 -8.32 -0.16 -12.56
N VAL A 180 -7.67 -1.29 -12.26
CA VAL A 180 -8.12 -2.28 -11.28
C VAL A 180 -6.97 -2.60 -10.34
N VAL A 181 -7.22 -2.47 -9.04
CA VAL A 181 -6.28 -2.88 -8.01
C VAL A 181 -6.96 -3.90 -7.11
N VAL A 182 -6.30 -5.04 -6.91
CA VAL A 182 -6.80 -6.14 -6.05
C VAL A 182 -5.88 -6.28 -4.85
N TYR A 183 -6.39 -6.06 -3.64
CA TYR A 183 -5.62 -6.19 -2.40
C TYR A 183 -6.47 -6.66 -1.21
N SER A 184 -5.84 -6.78 -0.03
CA SER A 184 -6.49 -7.26 1.19
C SER A 184 -7.24 -6.18 1.97
N TYR A 185 -8.32 -6.55 2.67
CA TYR A 185 -9.07 -5.66 3.58
C TYR A 185 -8.18 -4.85 4.53
N HIS A 186 -7.12 -5.48 5.05
CA HIS A 186 -6.20 -4.83 5.97
C HIS A 186 -5.51 -3.60 5.36
N TYR A 187 -5.32 -3.55 4.04
CA TYR A 187 -4.71 -2.38 3.39
C TYR A 187 -5.64 -1.17 3.30
N LEU A 188 -6.96 -1.38 3.36
CA LEU A 188 -7.95 -0.30 3.33
C LEU A 188 -8.39 0.13 4.74
N LEU A 189 -8.49 -0.82 5.66
CA LEU A 189 -9.08 -0.60 6.98
C LEU A 189 -8.05 -0.35 8.10
N ASP A 190 -6.80 -0.78 7.93
CA ASP A 190 -5.75 -0.46 8.92
C ASP A 190 -5.30 0.99 8.74
N PRO A 191 -5.55 1.91 9.68
CA PRO A 191 -5.21 3.33 9.52
C PRO A 191 -3.71 3.55 9.27
N LYS A 192 -2.82 2.65 9.73
CA LYS A 192 -1.37 2.76 9.51
C LYS A 192 -0.96 2.51 8.07
N ILE A 193 -1.77 1.72 7.35
CA ILE A 193 -1.50 1.31 5.97
C ILE A 193 -2.42 2.07 5.00
N ALA A 194 -3.65 2.38 5.44
CA ALA A 194 -4.66 3.05 4.65
C ALA A 194 -4.17 4.41 4.14
N ASP A 195 -3.40 5.17 4.93
CA ASP A 195 -2.79 6.44 4.49
C ASP A 195 -1.94 6.33 3.21
N LEU A 196 -1.40 5.14 2.94
CA LEU A 196 -0.58 4.86 1.76
C LEU A 196 -1.42 4.69 0.51
N VAL A 197 -2.70 4.29 0.65
CA VAL A 197 -3.63 4.02 -0.46
C VAL A 197 -4.69 5.12 -0.55
N SER A 198 -5.11 5.69 0.58
CA SER A 198 -6.20 6.66 0.72
C SER A 198 -5.93 7.97 0.00
N LYS A 199 -4.67 8.44 -0.01
CA LYS A 199 -4.24 9.61 -0.80
C LYS A 199 -4.39 9.38 -2.30
N GLU A 200 -4.37 8.13 -2.75
CA GLU A 200 -4.48 7.72 -4.15
C GLU A 200 -5.89 7.21 -4.53
N LEU A 201 -6.81 7.16 -3.55
CA LEU A 201 -8.23 6.86 -3.75
C LEU A 201 -8.89 8.09 -4.39
N ALA A 202 -9.09 8.03 -5.70
CA ALA A 202 -9.90 9.04 -6.39
C ALA A 202 -11.32 9.07 -5.80
N ARG A 203 -11.94 10.25 -5.69
CA ARG A 203 -13.38 10.42 -5.39
C ARG A 203 -14.30 9.63 -6.34
N LYS A 204 -13.75 9.15 -7.46
CA LYS A 204 -14.39 8.41 -8.55
C LYS A 204 -13.95 6.93 -8.58
N ALA A 205 -13.65 6.35 -7.42
CA ALA A 205 -13.29 4.95 -7.28
C ALA A 205 -14.51 4.13 -6.83
N VAL A 206 -14.64 2.92 -7.37
CA VAL A 206 -15.61 1.91 -6.89
C VAL A 206 -14.84 0.90 -6.07
N VAL A 207 -15.22 0.76 -4.80
CA VAL A 207 -14.65 -0.23 -3.87
C VAL A 207 -15.60 -1.40 -3.77
N VAL A 208 -15.09 -2.62 -3.94
CA VAL A 208 -15.85 -3.86 -3.76
C VAL A 208 -15.18 -4.71 -2.68
N PHE A 209 -15.96 -5.07 -1.66
CA PHE A 209 -15.56 -6.05 -0.66
C PHE A 209 -16.13 -7.42 -1.02
N ASP A 210 -15.28 -8.43 -1.19
CA ASP A 210 -15.67 -9.81 -1.51
C ASP A 210 -15.45 -10.75 -0.33
N GLU A 211 -16.47 -11.50 0.09
CA GLU A 211 -16.51 -12.21 1.40
C GLU A 211 -16.52 -11.26 2.61
N ALA A 212 -17.34 -10.21 2.54
CA ALA A 212 -17.40 -9.12 3.52
C ALA A 212 -17.99 -9.49 4.90
N HIS A 213 -18.25 -10.78 5.16
CA HIS A 213 -18.85 -11.24 6.41
C HIS A 213 -17.91 -11.12 7.64
N ASN A 214 -16.62 -10.84 7.45
CA ASN A 214 -15.64 -10.63 8.53
C ASN A 214 -15.19 -9.17 8.68
N ILE A 215 -15.83 -8.22 8.02
CA ILE A 215 -15.39 -6.82 8.05
C ILE A 215 -15.37 -6.27 9.49
N ASP A 216 -16.36 -6.63 10.30
CA ASP A 216 -16.44 -6.28 11.72
C ASP A 216 -15.21 -6.73 12.51
N ASN A 217 -14.81 -7.99 12.36
CA ASN A 217 -13.66 -8.59 13.02
C ASN A 217 -12.35 -7.92 12.55
N VAL A 218 -12.24 -7.60 11.26
CA VAL A 218 -11.08 -6.89 10.71
C VAL A 218 -10.95 -5.49 11.32
N CYS A 219 -12.07 -4.78 11.50
CA CYS A 219 -12.08 -3.46 12.16
C CYS A 219 -11.72 -3.54 13.65
N ILE A 220 -12.21 -4.56 14.36
CA ILE A 220 -11.86 -4.79 15.76
C ILE A 220 -10.35 -5.07 15.88
N ASP A 221 -9.82 -5.96 15.05
CA ASP A 221 -8.40 -6.33 15.06
C ASP A 221 -7.48 -5.17 14.67
N SER A 222 -7.90 -4.29 13.74
CA SER A 222 -7.06 -3.17 13.29
C SER A 222 -6.87 -2.08 14.35
N MET A 223 -7.86 -1.90 15.23
CA MET A 223 -7.79 -0.93 16.33
C MET A 223 -7.40 -1.54 17.69
N SER A 224 -7.50 -2.86 17.84
CA SER A 224 -7.15 -3.53 19.10
C SER A 224 -5.64 -3.59 19.31
N VAL A 225 -5.19 -3.30 20.54
CA VAL A 225 -3.78 -3.39 20.94
C VAL A 225 -3.67 -4.24 22.20
N ASN A 226 -2.95 -5.36 22.09
CA ASN A 226 -2.73 -6.28 23.20
C ASN A 226 -1.37 -6.04 23.85
N LEU A 227 -1.36 -5.59 25.09
CA LEU A 227 -0.14 -5.48 25.90
C LEU A 227 -0.02 -6.70 26.81
N THR A 228 1.13 -7.36 26.75
CA THR A 228 1.45 -8.50 27.62
C THR A 228 2.66 -8.18 28.48
N ARG A 229 2.83 -8.88 29.62
CA ARG A 229 4.01 -8.72 30.47
C ARG A 229 5.32 -8.90 29.67
N ARG A 230 5.36 -9.87 28.76
CA ARG A 230 6.51 -10.08 27.84
C ARG A 230 6.77 -8.86 26.96
N THR A 231 5.73 -8.15 26.52
CA THR A 231 5.87 -6.88 25.78
C THR A 231 6.52 -5.81 26.66
N LEU A 232 6.11 -5.71 27.92
CA LEU A 232 6.67 -4.76 28.88
C LEU A 232 8.14 -5.07 29.23
N ASP A 233 8.47 -6.34 29.48
CA ASP A 233 9.85 -6.76 29.76
C ASP A 233 10.78 -6.45 28.57
N ARG A 234 10.30 -6.66 27.34
CA ARG A 234 11.02 -6.26 26.12
C ARG A 234 11.12 -4.75 25.97
N CYS A 235 10.08 -4.02 26.35
CA CYS A 235 10.07 -2.55 26.33
C CYS A 235 11.13 -1.98 27.28
N GLN A 236 11.25 -2.54 28.48
CA GLN A 236 12.28 -2.14 29.45
C GLN A 236 13.70 -2.32 28.89
N GLY A 237 14.01 -3.49 28.32
CA GLY A 237 15.32 -3.72 27.69
C GLY A 237 15.58 -2.82 26.48
N ASN A 238 14.54 -2.51 25.70
CA ASN A 238 14.66 -1.57 24.58
C ASN A 238 14.88 -0.13 25.06
N LEU A 239 14.26 0.28 26.18
CA LEU A 239 14.44 1.59 26.78
C LEU A 239 15.88 1.79 27.26
N GLU A 240 16.47 0.78 27.91
CA GLU A 240 17.88 0.80 28.31
C GLU A 240 18.83 0.88 27.10
N THR A 241 18.48 0.17 26.01
CA THR A 241 19.24 0.21 24.76
C THR A 241 19.16 1.59 24.09
N LEU A 242 17.97 2.19 24.07
CA LEU A 242 17.76 3.54 23.57
C LEU A 242 18.50 4.57 24.43
N GLN A 243 18.45 4.44 25.76
CA GLN A 243 19.18 5.32 26.68
C GLN A 243 20.70 5.29 26.40
N LYS A 244 21.29 4.10 26.25
CA LYS A 244 22.71 3.96 25.87
C LYS A 244 23.01 4.60 24.52
N THR A 245 22.11 4.46 23.54
CA THR A 245 22.26 5.04 22.21
C THR A 245 22.21 6.57 22.26
N VAL A 246 21.30 7.15 23.04
CA VAL A 246 21.18 8.60 23.23
C VAL A 246 22.41 9.17 23.91
N LEU A 247 22.93 8.52 24.95
CA LEU A 247 24.16 8.95 25.63
C LEU A 247 25.35 8.96 24.65
N ARG A 248 25.51 7.90 23.86
CA ARG A 248 26.56 7.81 22.85
C ARG A 248 26.44 8.92 21.78
N ILE A 249 25.23 9.18 21.29
CA ILE A 249 25.00 10.23 20.29
C ILE A 249 25.29 11.61 20.88
N LYS A 250 24.88 11.87 22.13
CA LYS A 250 25.17 13.12 22.82
C LYS A 250 26.68 13.39 22.94
N GLU A 251 27.48 12.34 23.13
CA GLU A 251 28.94 12.43 23.16
C GLU A 251 29.58 12.57 21.77
N THR A 252 28.98 11.97 20.74
CA THR A 252 29.56 11.92 19.38
C THR A 252 29.18 13.12 18.51
N ASP A 253 27.92 13.56 18.58
CA ASP A 253 27.35 14.55 17.67
C ASP A 253 26.14 15.27 18.29
N GLU A 254 26.43 16.25 19.15
CA GLU A 254 25.40 17.09 19.78
C GLU A 254 24.68 18.00 18.75
N GLN A 255 25.37 18.37 17.67
CA GLN A 255 24.83 19.29 16.66
C GLN A 255 23.67 18.66 15.92
N ARG A 256 23.77 17.38 15.53
CA ARG A 256 22.67 16.66 14.89
C ARG A 256 21.41 16.58 15.77
N LEU A 257 21.56 16.40 17.08
CA LEU A 257 20.42 16.41 18.00
C LEU A 257 19.75 17.78 18.08
N ARG A 258 20.53 18.85 18.11
CA ARG A 258 20.02 20.23 18.13
C ARG A 258 19.34 20.59 16.81
N ASP A 259 19.84 20.10 15.68
CA ASP A 259 19.25 20.34 14.36
C ASP A 259 17.93 19.58 14.18
N GLU A 260 17.85 18.31 14.62
CA GLU A 260 16.59 17.57 14.64
C GLU A 260 15.55 18.20 15.58
N TYR A 261 15.98 18.70 16.74
CA TYR A 261 15.09 19.45 17.65
C TYR A 261 14.57 20.74 16.99
N ARG A 262 15.45 21.51 16.33
CA ARG A 262 15.04 22.70 15.56
C ARG A 262 14.05 22.37 14.45
N ARG A 263 14.33 21.35 13.63
CA ARG A 263 13.42 20.88 12.58
C ARG A 263 12.07 20.44 13.12
N LEU A 264 12.04 19.77 14.27
CA LEU A 264 10.80 19.35 14.90
C LEU A 264 9.98 20.55 15.39
N VAL A 265 10.62 21.52 16.04
CA VAL A 265 9.96 22.76 16.49
C VAL A 265 9.46 23.59 15.31
N GLU A 266 10.26 23.76 14.26
CA GLU A 266 9.90 24.48 13.04
C GLU A 266 8.75 23.77 12.31
N GLY A 267 8.84 22.45 12.10
CA GLY A 267 7.79 21.67 11.45
C GLY A 267 6.48 21.62 12.24
N LEU A 268 6.52 21.60 13.57
CA LEU A 268 5.32 21.70 14.41
C LEU A 268 4.68 23.10 14.33
N ARG A 269 5.49 24.17 14.24
CA ARG A 269 4.99 25.54 14.02
C ARG A 269 4.34 25.68 12.64
N GLU A 270 4.95 25.13 11.60
CA GLU A 270 4.37 25.11 10.25
C GLU A 270 3.07 24.30 10.19
N ALA A 271 3.03 23.14 10.85
CA ALA A 271 1.80 22.35 10.95
C ALA A 271 0.69 23.07 11.75
N SER A 272 1.05 23.84 12.77
CA SER A 272 0.11 24.69 13.52
C SER A 272 -0.44 25.84 12.67
N ALA A 273 0.43 26.53 11.92
CA ALA A 273 0.03 27.59 11.00
C ALA A 273 -0.86 27.05 9.86
N ALA A 274 -0.55 25.87 9.34
CA ALA A 274 -1.38 25.19 8.34
C ALA A 274 -2.76 24.78 8.90
N ARG A 275 -2.84 24.38 10.18
CA ARG A 275 -4.11 24.09 10.87
C ARG A 275 -4.97 25.33 11.08
N GLU A 276 -4.38 26.50 11.36
CA GLU A 276 -5.13 27.76 11.45
C GLU A 276 -5.75 28.18 10.11
N THR A 277 -5.10 27.84 8.98
CA THR A 277 -5.68 28.04 7.64
C THR A 277 -6.72 26.97 7.24
N ASP A 278 -6.68 25.77 7.81
CA ASP A 278 -7.57 24.63 7.51
C ASP A 278 -8.61 24.35 8.62
N ALA A 279 -9.23 25.40 9.17
CA ALA A 279 -10.24 25.32 10.23
C ALA A 279 -11.53 24.53 9.90
N HIS A 280 -11.62 23.86 8.74
CA HIS A 280 -12.84 23.16 8.31
C HIS A 280 -12.81 21.63 8.28
N LEU A 281 -11.68 20.96 8.53
CA LEU A 281 -11.62 19.48 8.57
C LEU A 281 -10.61 18.97 9.62
N ALA A 282 -10.98 19.10 10.89
CA ALA A 282 -10.18 18.57 12.00
C ALA A 282 -10.36 17.05 12.16
N ASN A 283 -9.24 16.31 12.18
CA ASN A 283 -9.14 15.01 12.84
C ASN A 283 -8.22 15.21 14.07
N PRO A 284 -8.59 14.79 15.29
CA PRO A 284 -7.93 15.23 16.51
C PRO A 284 -6.87 14.22 16.94
N VAL A 285 -5.58 14.58 16.87
CA VAL A 285 -4.55 13.85 17.63
C VAL A 285 -3.42 14.79 18.06
N LEU A 286 -3.45 15.12 19.36
CA LEU A 286 -2.40 15.55 20.30
C LEU A 286 -2.79 16.84 21.08
N PRO A 287 -2.77 16.83 22.42
CA PRO A 287 -3.05 18.00 23.26
C PRO A 287 -1.99 19.10 23.12
N ASP A 288 -2.43 20.36 23.22
CA ASP A 288 -1.61 21.58 23.13
C ASP A 288 -0.55 21.72 24.25
N GLU A 289 -0.58 20.84 25.26
CA GLU A 289 0.35 20.86 26.40
C GLU A 289 1.80 20.52 26.06
N VAL A 290 2.09 20.04 24.83
CA VAL A 290 3.46 19.74 24.38
C VAL A 290 4.18 20.99 23.81
N LEU A 291 3.47 22.09 23.60
CA LEU A 291 3.98 23.29 22.90
C LEU A 291 4.30 24.49 23.82
N GLN A 292 4.33 24.31 25.14
CA GLN A 292 4.81 25.33 26.10
C GLN A 292 6.23 25.08 26.57
#